data_AF-A0A8T4ME27-F1
#
_entry.id   AF-A0A8T4ME27-F1
#
_cell.length_a   1.000
_cell.length_b   1.000
_cell.length_c   1.000
_cell.angle_alpha   90.00
_cell.angle_beta   90.00
_cell.angle_gamma   90.00
#
_symmetry.space_group_name_H-M   'P 1'
#
loop_
_entity.id
_entity.type
_entity.pdbx_description
1 polymer ?
#
loop_
_entity_poly.entity_id
_entity_poly.type
_entity_poly.pdbx_seq_one_letter_code
_entity_poly.pdbx_strand_id
1 'polypeptide(L)'
;MIEQGNLLLAPFPFSDQSGRKVRPIIVISNNRYNQYHDDLVVVGVTSNLFKDPYYIDFTNSDLDFGNLTAICQIMTDALTLMDKEL
;
A
#
# COMPACT_ATOMS: atom_id res chain seq x y z
N MET A 1 16.66 0.03 -1.60
CA MET A 1 15.97 0.51 -2.82
C MET A 1 14.52 0.09 -2.66
N ILE A 2 13.57 0.96 -2.97
CA ILE A 2 12.14 0.61 -2.89
C ILE A 2 11.72 0.01 -4.23
N GLU A 3 11.26 -1.24 -4.20
CA GLU A 3 10.92 -2.03 -5.38
C GLU A 3 9.41 -2.27 -5.48
N GLN A 4 8.96 -2.59 -6.69
CA GLN A 4 7.58 -3.01 -6.95
C GLN A 4 7.24 -4.23 -6.08
N GLY A 5 6.05 -4.23 -5.50
CA GLY A 5 5.56 -5.27 -4.59
C GLY A 5 6.04 -5.11 -3.15
N ASN A 6 6.93 -4.16 -2.85
CA ASN A 6 7.30 -3.89 -1.45
C ASN A 6 6.08 -3.46 -0.64
N LEU A 7 5.89 -4.12 0.50
CA LEU A 7 4.96 -3.73 1.55
C LEU A 7 5.66 -2.80 2.53
N LEU A 8 5.21 -1.55 2.62
CA LEU A 8 5.79 -0.52 3.47
C LEU A 8 4.76 -0.01 4.48
N LEU A 9 5.21 0.59 5.57
CA LEU A 9 4.34 1.26 6.54
C LEU A 9 4.52 2.77 6.38
N ALA A 10 3.46 3.49 6.00
CA ALA A 10 3.55 4.92 5.72
C ALA A 10 2.26 5.70 6.11
N PRO A 11 2.33 7.02 6.31
CA PRO A 11 1.16 7.87 6.53
C PRO A 11 0.28 7.93 5.27
N PHE A 12 -0.82 7.18 5.25
CA PHE A 12 -1.72 7.11 4.11
C PHE A 12 -2.96 8.00 4.30
N PRO A 13 -3.31 8.85 3.31
CA PRO A 13 -4.41 9.80 3.43
C PRO A 13 -5.78 9.12 3.52
N PHE A 14 -6.72 9.76 4.21
CA PHE A 14 -8.14 9.43 4.07
C PHE A 14 -8.70 10.03 2.78
N SER A 15 -9.70 9.38 2.19
CA SER A 15 -10.36 9.84 0.95
C SER A 15 -11.07 11.18 1.12
N ASP A 16 -11.55 11.47 2.32
CA ASP A 16 -12.14 12.76 2.70
C ASP A 16 -11.09 13.85 3.02
N GLN A 17 -9.80 13.54 2.88
CA GLN A 17 -8.66 14.42 3.16
C GLN A 17 -8.61 14.96 4.60
N SER A 18 -9.38 14.38 5.53
CA SER A 18 -9.44 14.80 6.94
C SER A 18 -8.11 14.61 7.69
N GLY A 19 -7.22 13.78 7.16
CA GLY A 19 -5.91 13.53 7.72
C GLY A 19 -5.23 12.30 7.12
N ARG A 20 -4.24 11.78 7.85
CA ARG A 20 -3.47 10.59 7.49
C ARG A 20 -3.46 9.60 8.65
N LYS A 21 -3.38 8.31 8.34
CA LYS A 21 -3.14 7.24 9.30
C LYS A 21 -1.99 6.38 8.81
N VAL A 22 -1.12 5.97 9.72
CA VAL A 22 -0.04 5.02 9.40
C VAL A 22 -0.66 3.64 9.16
N ARG A 23 -0.49 3.10 7.95
CA ARG A 23 -1.03 1.79 7.53
C ARG A 23 -0.08 1.14 6.53
N PRO A 24 -0.19 -0.18 6.34
CA PRO A 24 0.55 -0.84 5.28
C PRO A 24 0.11 -0.32 3.91
N ILE A 25 1.07 -0.21 2.99
CA ILE A 25 0.88 0.20 1.61
C ILE A 25 1.72 -0.71 0.71
N ILE A 26 1.26 -0.96 -0.51
CA ILE A 26 2.02 -1.75 -1.50
C ILE A 26 2.48 -0.82 -2.61
N VAL A 27 3.76 -0.90 -2.95
CA VAL A 27 4.34 -0.18 -4.09
C VAL A 27 3.96 -0.91 -5.38
N ILE A 28 3.19 -0.24 -6.25
CA ILE A 28 2.71 -0.84 -7.51
C ILE A 28 3.42 -0.29 -8.75
N SER A 29 4.11 0.84 -8.59
CA SER A 29 5.02 1.39 -9.59
C SER A 29 6.22 0.45 -9.82
N ASN A 30 6.65 0.33 -11.08
CA ASN A 30 7.75 -0.57 -11.45
C ASN A 30 9.11 -0.05 -10.98
N ASN A 31 10.10 -0.95 -10.89
CA ASN A 31 11.45 -0.62 -10.39
C ASN A 31 12.13 0.52 -11.16
N ARG A 32 11.90 0.63 -12.47
CA ARG A 32 12.47 1.73 -13.27
C ARG A 32 11.87 3.06 -12.85
N TYR A 33 10.56 3.15 -12.68
CA TYR A 33 9.91 4.36 -12.17
C TYR A 33 10.46 4.72 -10.78
N ASN A 34 10.50 3.74 -9.88
CA ASN A 34 10.97 3.92 -8.51
C ASN A 34 12.44 4.30 -8.42
N GLN A 35 13.25 4.07 -9.46
CA GLN A 35 14.65 4.49 -9.50
C GLN A 35 14.81 5.96 -9.91
N TYR A 36 13.95 6.48 -10.79
CA TYR A 36 14.12 7.78 -11.43
C TYR A 36 13.19 8.90 -10.93
N HIS A 37 12.15 8.58 -10.16
CA HIS A 37 11.18 9.56 -9.64
C HIS A 37 11.22 9.62 -8.12
N ASP A 38 11.05 10.79 -7.52
CA ASP A 38 11.03 10.93 -6.05
C ASP A 38 9.74 10.38 -5.42
N ASP A 39 8.66 10.35 -6.21
CA ASP A 39 7.39 9.73 -5.81
C ASP A 39 7.32 8.23 -6.17
N LEU A 40 6.52 7.51 -5.41
CA LEU A 40 6.08 6.14 -5.66
C LEU A 40 4.58 6.14 -5.97
N VAL A 41 4.16 5.31 -6.92
CA VAL A 41 2.73 4.94 -7.04
C VAL A 41 2.46 3.78 -6.08
N VAL A 42 1.55 4.00 -5.13
CA VAL A 42 1.24 3.06 -4.05
C VAL A 42 -0.26 2.82 -3.93
N VAL A 43 -0.64 1.68 -3.36
CA VAL A 43 -2.02 1.33 -3.02
C VAL A 43 -2.17 1.07 -1.53
N GLY A 44 -3.30 1.49 -0.95
CA GLY A 44 -3.61 1.30 0.46
C GLY A 44 -3.98 -0.14 0.82
N VAL A 45 -3.55 -0.59 1.99
CA VAL A 45 -3.95 -1.87 2.60
C VAL A 45 -4.70 -1.61 3.91
N THR A 46 -5.74 -2.38 4.17
CA THR A 46 -6.58 -2.27 5.36
C THR A 46 -6.77 -3.62 6.05
N SER A 47 -6.76 -3.65 7.38
CA SER A 47 -7.20 -4.81 8.17
C SER A 47 -8.70 -4.81 8.45
N ASN A 48 -9.41 -3.72 8.11
CA ASN A 48 -10.87 -3.69 8.15
C ASN A 48 -11.37 -4.38 6.89
N LEU A 49 -12.04 -5.52 7.08
CA LEU A 49 -12.54 -6.33 5.99
C LEU A 49 -13.89 -5.78 5.50
N PHE A 50 -13.94 -5.40 4.23
CA PHE A 50 -15.13 -4.92 3.56
C PHE A 50 -15.70 -6.00 2.63
N LYS A 51 -17.01 -5.94 2.39
CA LYS A 51 -17.67 -6.76 1.37
C LYS A 51 -17.69 -6.00 0.04
N ASP A 52 -16.50 -5.73 -0.49
CA ASP A 52 -16.32 -5.10 -1.80
C ASP A 52 -15.71 -6.14 -2.76
N PRO A 53 -16.36 -6.45 -3.90
CA PRO A 53 -15.86 -7.47 -4.82
C PRO A 53 -14.56 -7.09 -5.53
N TYR A 54 -14.15 -5.83 -5.48
CA TYR A 54 -12.90 -5.36 -6.08
C TYR A 54 -11.75 -5.36 -5.06
N TYR A 55 -12.05 -5.46 -3.76
CA TYR A 55 -11.01 -5.55 -2.74
C TYR A 55 -10.41 -6.95 -2.73
N ILE A 56 -9.08 -7.00 -2.70
CA ILE A 56 -8.33 -8.25 -2.84
C ILE A 56 -7.86 -8.69 -1.46
N ASP A 57 -8.25 -9.89 -1.03
CA ASP A 57 -7.76 -10.48 0.21
C ASP A 57 -6.23 -10.61 0.16
N PHE A 58 -5.58 -10.22 1.25
CA PHE A 58 -4.14 -10.18 1.38
C PHE A 58 -3.71 -10.72 2.73
N THR A 59 -2.91 -11.78 2.71
CA THR A 59 -2.57 -12.58 3.88
C THR A 59 -1.07 -12.84 3.96
N ASN A 60 -0.63 -13.45 5.05
CA ASN A 60 0.77 -13.83 5.21
C ASN A 60 1.26 -14.86 4.17
N SER A 61 0.38 -15.61 3.50
CA SER A 61 0.81 -16.53 2.43
C SER A 61 1.18 -15.82 1.14
N ASP A 62 0.83 -14.55 1.00
CA ASP A 62 1.11 -13.72 -0.18
C ASP A 62 2.42 -12.92 -0.02
N LEU A 63 3.15 -13.14 1.09
CA LEU A 63 4.39 -12.46 1.41
C LEU A 63 5.60 -13.38 1.20
N ASP A 64 6.58 -12.90 0.44
CA ASP A 64 7.91 -13.53 0.39
C ASP A 64 8.69 -13.30 1.70
N PHE A 65 8.55 -12.10 2.29
CA PHE A 65 9.24 -11.68 3.51
C PHE A 65 8.35 -10.76 4.37
N GLY A 66 8.57 -10.78 5.69
CA GLY A 66 7.81 -9.97 6.65
C GLY A 66 6.53 -10.65 7.15
N ASN A 67 5.70 -9.90 7.87
CA ASN A 67 4.47 -10.44 8.45
C ASN A 67 3.37 -9.37 8.55
N LEU A 68 2.14 -9.74 8.22
CA LEU A 68 0.92 -9.04 8.59
C LEU A 68 0.46 -9.48 9.98
N THR A 69 -0.02 -8.53 10.78
CA THR A 69 -0.56 -8.79 12.13
C THR A 69 -2.01 -9.29 12.12
N ALA A 70 -2.69 -9.22 10.97
CA ALA A 70 -4.05 -9.67 10.74
C ALA A 70 -4.26 -10.00 9.26
N ILE A 71 -5.41 -10.61 8.93
CA ILE A 71 -5.88 -10.67 7.54
C ILE A 71 -6.18 -9.25 7.06
N CYS A 72 -5.76 -8.93 5.86
CA CYS A 72 -5.91 -7.61 5.26
C CYS A 72 -6.61 -7.70 3.90
N GLN A 73 -6.94 -6.53 3.34
CA GLN A 73 -7.40 -6.35 1.98
C GLN A 73 -6.64 -5.20 1.31
N ILE A 74 -6.34 -5.37 0.01
CA ILE A 74 -5.83 -4.31 -0.86
C ILE A 74 -7.03 -3.52 -1.39
N MET A 75 -7.04 -2.21 -1.12
CA MET A 75 -8.10 -1.29 -1.53
C MET A 75 -7.81 -0.80 -2.95
N THR A 76 -8.39 -1.45 -3.97
CA THR A 76 -8.07 -1.18 -5.39
C THR A 76 -8.46 0.22 -5.89
N ASP A 77 -9.20 0.98 -5.10
CA ASP A 77 -9.61 2.36 -5.35
C ASP A 77 -8.77 3.39 -4.57
N ALA A 78 -7.88 2.94 -3.68
CA ALA A 78 -7.02 3.79 -2.85
C ALA A 78 -5.60 3.87 -3.42
N LEU A 79 -5.46 4.43 -4.62
CA LEU A 79 -4.15 4.70 -5.25
C LEU A 79 -3.72 6.15 -5.02
N THR A 80 -2.43 6.37 -4.73
CA THR A 80 -1.87 7.72 -4.62
C THR A 80 -0.38 7.74 -4.97
N LEU A 81 0.14 8.94 -5.22
CA LEU A 81 1.57 9.22 -5.19
C LEU A 81 2.03 9.45 -3.75
N MET A 82 3.23 8.98 -3.43
CA MET A 82 3.88 9.17 -2.14
C MET A 82 5.38 9.41 -2.31
N ASP A 83 5.86 10.51 -1.76
CA ASP A 83 7.29 10.83 -1.71
C ASP A 83 8.05 9.76 -0.91
N LYS A 84 9.22 9.35 -1.41
CA LYS A 84 10.07 8.31 -0.79
C LYS A 84 10.67 8.70 0.56
N GLU A 85 10.76 10.00 0.86
CA GLU A 85 11.41 10.54 2.06
C GLU A 85 10.39 10.88 3.18
N LEU A 86 9.08 10.67 2.95
CA LEU A 86 7.99 10.93 3.92
C LEU A 86 7.79 9.83 4.97
#